data_AF-A0A8H3DBY8-F1
#
_entry.id   AF-A0A8H3DBY8-F1
#
_cell.length_a   1.000
_cell.length_b   1.000
_cell.length_c   1.000
_cell.angle_alpha   90.00
_cell.angle_beta   90.00
_cell.angle_gamma   90.00
#
_symmetry.space_group_name_H-M   'P 1'
#
loop_
_entity.id
_entity.type
_entity.pdbx_description
1 polymer ?
#
loop_
_entity_poly.entity_id
_entity_poly.type
_entity_poly.pdbx_seq_one_letter_code
_entity_poly.pdbx_strand_id
1 'polypeptide(L)'
;MGAFFNFFVATFAAIGSFLFGYDSGIIGSVISPNFKEFHKYFNNPNDNTLGAVVSTFAGGCFFGAMAAGWLADRIGRKRTIQAGSLVAILGCSLQTGAKNINFLLGGR
;
A
#
# COMPACT_ATOMS: atom_id res chain seq x y z
N MET A 1 -8.05 -2.01 -34.71
CA MET A 1 -7.10 -2.94 -34.04
C MET A 1 -6.75 -2.42 -32.63
N GLY A 2 -7.76 -2.16 -31.77
CA GLY A 2 -7.54 -1.34 -30.56
C GLY A 2 -8.41 -1.64 -29.36
N ALA A 3 -9.61 -2.21 -29.53
CA ALA A 3 -10.49 -2.51 -28.39
C ALA A 3 -9.93 -3.62 -27.48
N PHE A 4 -9.43 -4.72 -28.06
CA PHE A 4 -8.83 -5.81 -27.30
C PHE A 4 -7.58 -5.35 -26.53
N PHE A 5 -6.70 -4.56 -27.16
CA PHE A 5 -5.51 -4.03 -26.50
C PHE A 5 -5.86 -3.06 -25.37
N ASN A 6 -6.81 -2.14 -25.59
CA ASN A 6 -7.29 -1.26 -24.53
C ASN A 6 -7.97 -2.02 -23.39
N PHE A 7 -8.70 -3.09 -23.67
CA PHE A 7 -9.30 -3.94 -22.65
C PHE A 7 -8.25 -4.61 -21.76
N PHE A 8 -7.16 -5.13 -22.35
CA PHE A 8 -6.03 -5.69 -21.61
C PHE A 8 -5.33 -4.63 -20.74
N VAL A 9 -5.07 -3.44 -21.29
CA VAL A 9 -4.43 -2.34 -20.52
C VAL A 9 -5.34 -1.85 -19.40
N ALA A 10 -6.65 -1.72 -19.65
CA ALA A 10 -7.62 -1.31 -18.64
C ALA A 10 -7.74 -2.36 -17.51
N THR A 11 -7.77 -3.65 -17.87
CA THR A 11 -7.78 -4.75 -16.89
C THR A 11 -6.51 -4.74 -16.04
N PHE A 12 -5.34 -4.54 -16.68
CA PHE A 12 -4.07 -4.45 -15.96
C PHE A 12 -4.04 -3.26 -14.99
N ALA A 13 -4.54 -2.09 -15.41
CA ALA A 13 -4.67 -0.92 -14.55
C ALA A 13 -5.67 -1.16 -13.39
N ALA A 14 -6.78 -1.86 -13.66
CA ALA A 14 -7.79 -2.17 -12.65
C ALA A 14 -7.25 -3.09 -11.53
N ILE A 15 -6.32 -4.00 -11.85
CA ILE A 15 -5.65 -4.84 -10.84
C ILE A 15 -4.88 -3.96 -9.83
N GLY A 16 -4.25 -2.88 -10.28
CA GLY A 16 -3.57 -1.93 -9.40
C GLY A 16 -4.53 -1.25 -8.42
N SER A 17 -5.66 -0.75 -8.93
CA SER A 17 -6.72 -0.16 -8.09
C SER A 17 -7.34 -1.16 -7.13
N PHE A 18 -7.51 -2.42 -7.57
CA PHE A 18 -8.01 -3.51 -6.73
C PHE A 18 -7.05 -3.83 -5.59
N LEU A 19 -5.75 -3.92 -5.86
CA LEU A 19 -4.73 -4.17 -4.84
C LEU A 19 -4.69 -3.05 -3.79
N PHE A 20 -4.83 -1.79 -4.21
CA PHE A 20 -4.92 -0.65 -3.30
C PHE A 20 -6.15 -0.75 -2.38
N GLY A 21 -7.31 -1.11 -2.93
CA GLY A 21 -8.52 -1.36 -2.13
C GLY A 21 -8.37 -2.54 -1.17
N TYR A 22 -7.63 -3.58 -1.57
CA TYR A 22 -7.34 -4.73 -0.73
C TYR A 22 -6.46 -4.36 0.48
N ASP A 23 -5.39 -3.59 0.30
CA ASP A 23 -4.51 -3.17 1.42
C ASP A 23 -5.28 -2.30 2.43
N SER A 24 -6.08 -1.34 1.95
CA SER A 24 -6.93 -0.52 2.82
C SER A 24 -8.01 -1.35 3.55
N GLY A 25 -8.51 -2.44 2.94
CA GLY A 25 -9.54 -3.29 3.54
C GLY A 25 -9.00 -4.24 4.61
N ILE A 26 -7.82 -4.83 4.41
CA ILE A 26 -7.20 -5.75 5.38
C ILE A 26 -6.80 -5.01 6.66
N ILE A 27 -6.29 -3.79 6.55
CA ILE A 27 -5.85 -3.03 7.74
C ILE A 27 -7.02 -2.88 8.74
N GLY A 28 -8.24 -2.65 8.25
CA GLY A 28 -9.43 -2.56 9.10
C GLY A 28 -9.79 -3.88 9.80
N SER A 29 -9.56 -5.03 9.16
CA SER A 29 -9.83 -6.34 9.77
C SER A 29 -8.73 -6.77 10.75
N VAL A 30 -7.46 -6.44 10.48
CA VAL A 30 -6.30 -6.79 11.31
C VAL A 30 -6.22 -5.94 12.59
N ILE A 31 -6.65 -4.68 12.54
CA ILE A 31 -6.73 -3.78 13.72
C ILE A 31 -7.90 -4.18 14.64
N SER A 32 -8.85 -4.99 14.17
CA SER A 32 -9.99 -5.39 14.97
C SER A 32 -9.55 -6.21 16.19
N PRO A 33 -10.05 -5.90 17.41
CA PRO A 33 -9.66 -6.58 18.64
C PRO A 33 -9.96 -8.09 18.66
N ASN A 34 -10.70 -8.59 17.66
CA ASN A 34 -10.95 -10.03 17.46
C ASN A 34 -9.73 -10.79 16.90
N PHE A 35 -8.72 -10.12 16.32
CA PHE A 35 -7.48 -10.75 15.83
C PHE A 35 -6.46 -10.95 16.96
N LYS A 36 -6.74 -11.93 17.83
CA LYS A 36 -5.91 -12.26 19.00
C LYS A 36 -4.48 -12.65 18.66
N GLU A 37 -4.23 -13.21 17.47
CA GLU A 37 -2.87 -13.57 17.02
C GLU A 37 -1.99 -12.34 16.79
N PHE A 38 -2.55 -11.25 16.24
CA PHE A 38 -1.82 -10.02 15.99
C PHE A 38 -1.47 -9.28 17.28
N HIS A 39 -2.43 -9.19 18.22
CA HIS A 39 -2.19 -8.61 19.55
C HIS A 39 -1.18 -9.40 20.38
N LYS A 40 -1.15 -10.74 20.24
CA LYS A 40 -0.20 -11.61 20.95
C LYS A 40 1.19 -11.55 20.35
N TYR A 41 1.31 -11.37 19.02
CA TYR A 41 2.59 -11.22 18.33
C TYR A 41 3.25 -9.85 18.59
N PHE A 42 2.45 -8.79 18.72
CA PHE A 42 2.93 -7.42 18.94
C PHE A 42 2.81 -6.91 20.38
N ASN A 43 2.62 -7.79 21.38
CA ASN A 43 2.58 -7.43 22.81
C ASN A 43 1.55 -6.33 23.16
N ASN A 44 0.28 -6.49 22.74
CA ASN A 44 -0.79 -5.51 22.97
C ASN A 44 -0.42 -4.09 22.50
N PRO A 45 -0.42 -3.83 21.19
CA PRO A 45 -0.18 -2.48 20.68
C PRO A 45 -1.24 -1.51 21.22
N ASN A 46 -0.78 -0.37 21.73
CA ASN A 46 -1.63 0.72 22.19
C ASN A 46 -2.43 1.30 21.00
N ASP A 47 -3.63 1.82 21.24
CA ASP A 47 -4.52 2.39 20.20
C ASP A 47 -3.83 3.46 19.34
N ASN A 48 -2.91 4.23 19.96
CA ASN A 48 -2.09 5.22 19.27
C ASN A 48 -1.21 4.60 18.17
N THR A 49 -0.74 3.37 18.35
CA THR A 49 0.13 2.67 17.39
C THR A 49 -0.67 2.14 16.21
N LEU A 50 -1.88 1.65 16.48
CA LEU A 50 -2.82 1.21 15.44
C LEU A 50 -3.24 2.40 14.57
N GLY A 51 -3.56 3.55 15.21
CA GLY A 51 -3.81 4.81 14.51
C GLY A 51 -2.61 5.32 13.70
N ALA A 52 -1.40 5.15 14.22
CA ALA A 52 -0.17 5.50 13.50
C ALA A 52 0.01 4.66 12.22
N VAL A 53 -0.32 3.37 12.24
CA VAL A 53 -0.26 2.50 11.04
C VAL A 53 -1.22 2.99 9.95
N VAL A 54 -2.47 3.30 10.31
CA VAL A 54 -3.48 3.77 9.35
C VAL A 54 -3.12 5.15 8.78
N SER A 55 -2.67 6.07 9.64
CA SER A 55 -2.31 7.42 9.23
C SER A 55 -1.02 7.47 8.39
N THR A 56 -0.05 6.59 8.65
CA THR A 56 1.18 6.50 7.84
C THR A 56 0.86 6.05 6.41
N PHE A 57 -0.04 5.07 6.24
CA PHE A 57 -0.51 4.67 4.91
C PHE A 57 -1.21 5.82 4.16
N ALA A 58 -2.14 6.51 4.83
CA ALA A 58 -2.84 7.66 4.24
C ALA A 58 -1.88 8.80 3.88
N GLY A 59 -0.91 9.09 4.76
CA GLY A 59 0.15 10.07 4.54
C GLY A 59 1.05 9.68 3.36
N GLY A 60 1.50 8.42 3.32
CA GLY A 60 2.27 7.87 2.21
C GLY A 60 1.53 7.97 0.88
N CYS A 61 0.23 7.71 0.87
CA CYS A 61 -0.61 7.85 -0.32
C CYS A 61 -0.75 9.32 -0.77
N PHE A 62 -0.83 10.27 0.18
CA PHE A 62 -0.86 11.70 -0.13
C PHE A 62 0.43 12.16 -0.83
N PHE A 63 1.59 11.87 -0.23
CA PHE A 63 2.89 12.21 -0.84
C PHE A 63 3.12 11.44 -2.15
N GLY A 64 2.70 10.18 -2.20
CA GLY A 64 2.77 9.34 -3.39
C GLY A 64 1.94 9.89 -4.54
N ALA A 65 0.71 10.34 -4.30
CA ALA A 65 -0.15 10.96 -5.31
C ALA A 65 0.42 12.30 -5.82
N MET A 66 0.95 13.12 -4.91
CA MET A 66 1.58 14.40 -5.26
C MET A 66 2.82 14.19 -6.14
N ALA A 67 3.69 13.23 -5.78
CA ALA A 67 4.87 12.89 -6.57
C ALA A 67 4.49 12.20 -7.90
N ALA A 68 3.47 11.34 -7.90
CA ALA A 68 3.03 10.63 -9.11
C ALA A 68 2.49 11.58 -10.17
N GLY A 69 1.80 12.67 -9.79
CA GLY A 69 1.35 13.71 -10.72
C GLY A 69 2.53 14.36 -11.44
N TRP A 70 3.53 14.83 -10.70
CA TRP A 70 4.71 15.48 -11.28
C TRP A 70 5.57 14.52 -12.10
N LEU A 71 5.76 13.27 -11.65
CA LEU A 71 6.49 12.26 -12.42
C LEU A 71 5.73 11.86 -13.70
N ALA A 72 4.39 11.87 -13.68
CA ALA A 72 3.58 11.43 -14.82
C ALA A 72 3.73 12.36 -16.02
N ASP A 73 3.79 13.66 -15.75
CA ASP A 73 3.99 14.69 -16.78
C ASP A 73 5.42 14.70 -17.34
N ARG A 74 6.42 14.34 -16.52
CA ARG A 74 7.84 14.43 -16.91
C ARG A 74 8.41 13.16 -17.53
N ILE A 75 8.00 11.98 -17.07
CA ILE A 75 8.63 10.67 -17.42
C ILE A 75 7.65 9.76 -18.19
N GLY A 76 6.37 10.14 -18.25
CA GLY A 76 5.30 9.44 -18.95
C GLY A 76 4.62 8.35 -18.11
N ARG A 77 3.31 8.15 -18.33
CA ARG A 77 2.41 7.26 -17.57
C ARG A 77 2.90 5.84 -17.33
N LYS A 78 3.61 5.22 -18.28
CA LYS A 78 4.05 3.82 -18.13
C LYS A 78 5.20 3.67 -17.14
N ARG A 79 6.15 4.62 -17.16
CA ARG A 79 7.34 4.59 -16.29
C ARG A 79 6.99 5.00 -14.86
N THR A 80 6.00 5.86 -14.68
CA THR A 80 5.52 6.22 -13.34
C THR A 80 4.83 5.07 -12.64
N ILE A 81 4.02 4.28 -13.36
CA ILE A 81 3.43 3.06 -12.81
C ILE A 81 4.54 2.08 -12.39
N GLN A 82 5.56 1.88 -13.23
CA GLN A 82 6.68 0.99 -12.89
C GLN A 82 7.47 1.46 -11.65
N ALA A 83 7.76 2.77 -11.55
CA ALA A 83 8.43 3.33 -10.39
C ALA A 83 7.61 3.16 -9.10
N GLY A 84 6.29 3.42 -9.17
CA GLY A 84 5.37 3.20 -8.06
C GLY A 84 5.31 1.73 -7.64
N SER A 85 5.28 0.80 -8.60
CA SER A 85 5.32 -0.65 -8.31
C SER A 85 6.60 -1.08 -7.60
N LEU A 86 7.77 -0.51 -7.96
CA LEU A 86 9.03 -0.83 -7.28
C LEU A 86 9.01 -0.36 -5.81
N VAL A 87 8.51 0.85 -5.54
CA VAL A 87 8.35 1.36 -4.18
C VAL A 87 7.39 0.49 -3.38
N ALA A 88 6.27 0.06 -3.98
CA ALA A 88 5.32 -0.84 -3.35
C ALA A 88 5.93 -2.22 -3.02
N ILE A 89 6.74 -2.79 -3.91
CA ILE A 89 7.44 -4.07 -3.66
C ILE A 89 8.42 -3.94 -2.48
N LEU A 90 9.16 -2.83 -2.42
CA LEU A 90 10.08 -2.56 -1.29
C LEU A 90 9.32 -2.39 0.04
N GLY A 91 8.21 -1.66 0.04
CA GLY A 91 7.36 -1.52 1.22
C GLY A 91 6.78 -2.86 1.68
N CYS A 92 6.18 -3.63 0.77
CA CYS A 92 5.60 -4.94 1.07
C CYS A 92 6.64 -5.95 1.59
N SER A 93 7.86 -5.94 1.03
CA SER A 93 8.94 -6.84 1.50
C SER A 93 9.43 -6.47 2.90
N LEU A 94 9.53 -5.18 3.21
CA LEU A 94 9.81 -4.69 4.58
C LEU A 94 8.72 -5.09 5.57
N GLN A 95 7.45 -4.96 5.18
CA GLN A 95 6.33 -5.36 6.04
C GLN A 95 6.28 -6.88 6.24
N THR A 96 6.54 -7.67 5.20
CA THR A 96 6.54 -9.14 5.29
C THR A 96 7.65 -9.66 6.21
N GLY A 97 8.80 -8.98 6.25
CA GLY A 97 9.92 -9.30 7.13
C GLY A 97 9.85 -8.68 8.53
N ALA A 98 8.80 -7.93 8.85
CA ALA A 98 8.74 -7.15 10.08
C ALA A 98 8.62 -8.03 11.34
N LYS A 99 9.67 -8.02 12.18
CA LYS A 99 9.67 -8.66 13.51
C LYS A 99 9.17 -7.76 14.64
N ASN A 100 9.04 -6.45 14.40
CA ASN A 100 8.62 -5.43 15.36
C ASN A 100 7.66 -4.45 14.70
N ILE A 101 6.77 -3.83 15.47
CA ILE A 101 5.70 -2.96 14.94
C ILE A 101 6.26 -1.72 14.22
N ASN A 102 7.46 -1.27 14.62
CA ASN A 102 8.18 -0.18 13.97
C ASN A 102 8.64 -0.52 12.55
N PHE A 103 8.96 -1.79 12.26
CA PHE A 103 9.27 -2.23 10.89
C PHE A 103 8.01 -2.29 10.03
N LEU A 104 6.87 -2.62 10.63
CA LEU A 104 5.57 -2.60 9.95
C LEU A 104 5.11 -1.16 9.65
N LEU A 105 5.37 -0.23 10.56
CA LEU A 105 5.18 1.22 10.37
C LEU A 105 6.12 1.79 9.29
N GLY A 106 7.39 1.38 9.27
CA GLY A 106 8.37 1.89 8.31
C GLY A 106 8.20 1.37 6.88
N GLY A 107 7.52 0.23 6.69
CA GLY A 107 7.23 -0.31 5.36
C GLY A 107 5.87 0.09 4.80
N ARG A 108 5.03 0.78 5.58
CA ARG A 108 3.65 1.18 5.25
C ARG A 108 3.57 2.53 4.56
#